data_AF-A0A1B0F9W9-F1
#
_entry.id   AF-A0A1B0F9W9-F1
#
_cell.length_a   1.000
_cell.length_b   1.000
_cell.length_c   1.000
_cell.angle_alpha   90.00
_cell.angle_beta   90.00
_cell.angle_gamma   90.00
#
_symmetry.space_group_name_H-M   'P 1'
#
loop_
_entity.id
_entity.type
_entity.pdbx_description
1 polymer ?
#
loop_
_entity_poly.entity_id
_entity_poly.type
_entity_poly.pdbx_seq_one_letter_code
_entity_poly.pdbx_strand_id
1 'polypeptide(L)'
;MLKNCWRVKQAYLNLCPSIKRRLLNVERGGRKGMASETTHSRNVKSTLYYITAGGILVVGLSYAAVPLYRMFCQAYSYGGTTSFGHDTDKIETMQKIPDRIIKVRFNADLAASMRWNFKPQQYEIKVAPGETALAFYTAKNPTDHPVVGISTYNVVPFEAGAYFNKIQCFCFEEQQLNPHEEVDMPVFFYIDPEYTKDPKLEHVDTITLSYTFFEAKEGLKLNFPNYIKPHTV
;
A
#
# COMPACT_ATOMS: atom_id res chain seq x y z
N MET A 1 -5.59 0.84 25.55
CA MET A 1 -5.53 1.88 24.49
C MET A 1 -5.12 3.27 25.02
N LEU A 2 -4.18 3.36 25.99
CA LEU A 2 -3.69 4.64 26.54
C LEU A 2 -2.15 4.79 26.47
N LYS A 3 -1.44 3.85 25.81
CA LYS A 3 0.03 3.84 25.72
C LYS A 3 0.61 4.38 24.41
N ASN A 4 -0.24 4.75 23.43
CA ASN A 4 0.23 5.16 22.10
C ASN A 4 0.27 6.69 21.88
N CYS A 5 -0.14 7.50 22.86
CA CYS A 5 -0.12 8.97 22.74
C CYS A 5 1.26 9.59 23.09
N TRP A 6 2.14 8.86 23.78
CA TRP A 6 3.43 9.39 24.26
C TRP A 6 4.61 9.17 23.30
N ARG A 7 4.48 8.34 22.26
CA ARG A 7 5.59 7.97 21.37
C ARG A 7 5.78 8.87 20.14
N VAL A 8 4.84 9.79 19.87
CA VAL A 8 4.93 10.75 18.74
C VAL A 8 5.69 12.01 19.12
N LYS A 9 5.73 12.37 20.42
CA LYS A 9 6.44 13.57 20.91
C LYS A 9 7.98 13.47 20.78
N GLN A 10 8.51 12.25 20.70
CA GLN A 10 9.96 11.99 20.64
C GLN A 10 10.54 12.03 19.20
N ALA A 11 9.70 11.91 18.17
CA ALA A 11 10.14 11.80 16.78
C ALA A 11 10.45 13.16 16.12
N TYR A 12 9.95 14.27 16.65
CA TYR A 12 10.19 15.61 16.10
C TYR A 12 11.53 16.24 16.54
N LEU A 13 12.20 15.66 17.54
CA LEU A 13 13.42 16.25 18.14
C LEU A 13 14.75 15.77 17.53
N ASN A 14 14.73 14.82 16.58
CA ASN A 14 15.96 14.19 16.07
C ASN A 14 16.21 14.31 14.55
N LEU A 15 15.45 15.15 13.83
CA LEU A 15 15.65 15.37 12.40
C LEU A 15 15.84 16.87 12.12
N CYS A 16 17.06 17.37 12.36
CA CYS A 16 17.79 18.31 11.47
C CYS A 16 19.03 18.91 12.19
N PRO A 17 20.27 18.46 11.90
CA PRO A 17 21.48 19.04 12.50
C PRO A 17 21.78 20.48 12.03
N SER A 18 21.04 21.00 11.06
CA SER A 18 21.25 22.34 10.46
C SER A 18 20.53 23.47 11.21
N ILE A 19 19.58 23.18 12.09
CA ILE A 19 18.73 24.23 12.72
C ILE A 19 19.32 24.73 14.05
N LYS A 20 20.14 23.91 14.73
CA LYS A 20 20.74 24.27 16.03
C LYS A 20 21.76 25.42 15.95
N ARG A 21 22.35 25.66 14.78
CA ARG A 21 23.33 26.75 14.57
C ARG A 21 22.70 28.09 14.20
N ARG A 22 21.41 28.11 13.79
CA ARG A 22 20.68 29.35 13.46
C ARG A 22 19.97 29.97 14.67
N LEU A 23 19.68 29.18 15.71
CA LEU A 23 18.98 29.67 16.91
C LEU A 23 19.89 30.44 17.89
N LEU A 24 21.21 30.25 17.87
CA LEU A 24 22.14 30.97 18.76
C LEU A 24 22.63 32.33 18.21
N ASN A 25 22.42 32.63 16.93
CA ASN A 25 22.86 33.88 16.32
C ASN A 25 21.72 34.92 16.12
N VAL A 26 20.47 34.55 16.38
CA VAL A 26 19.33 35.50 16.36
C VAL A 26 19.28 36.35 17.64
N GLU A 27 19.92 35.92 18.74
CA GLU A 27 19.99 36.68 19.99
C GLU A 27 20.94 37.91 19.97
N ARG A 28 21.62 38.23 18.85
CA ARG A 28 22.57 39.37 18.81
C ARG A 28 22.43 40.36 17.66
N GLY A 29 21.47 40.23 16.76
CA GLY A 29 21.42 41.08 15.56
C GLY A 29 20.01 41.49 15.16
N GLY A 30 19.39 42.41 15.91
CA GLY A 30 18.01 42.81 15.61
C GLY A 30 17.50 44.07 16.33
N ARG A 31 18.38 45.05 16.58
CA ARG A 31 17.95 46.43 16.85
C ARG A 31 17.34 46.97 15.54
N LYS A 32 16.01 47.05 15.45
CA LYS A 32 15.22 48.05 14.69
C LYS A 32 13.73 47.76 14.93
N GLY A 33 13.08 48.72 15.57
CA GLY A 33 11.80 48.51 16.25
C GLY A 33 10.58 48.43 15.35
N MET A 34 9.50 47.97 15.95
CA MET A 34 8.27 48.73 15.94
C MET A 34 7.81 48.86 17.39
N ALA A 35 8.11 50.02 17.95
CA ALA A 35 7.56 50.46 19.21
C ALA A 35 6.04 50.58 19.11
N SER A 36 5.35 50.11 20.13
CA SER A 36 4.10 50.72 20.59
C SER A 36 3.94 50.48 22.09
N GLU A 37 4.83 51.12 22.88
CA GLU A 37 4.37 51.86 24.06
C GLU A 37 3.92 53.21 23.51
N THR A 38 2.77 53.82 23.80
CA THR A 38 1.84 53.84 24.93
C THR A 38 0.46 54.20 24.33
N THR A 39 -0.69 53.73 24.84
CA THR A 39 -1.67 54.57 25.57
C THR A 39 -2.96 53.77 25.86
N HIS A 40 -3.37 53.79 27.14
CA HIS A 40 -4.73 53.61 27.65
C HIS A 40 -5.29 52.18 27.91
N SER A 41 -5.48 51.90 29.20
CA SER A 41 -6.04 50.72 29.88
C SER A 41 -7.34 50.09 29.32
N ARG A 42 -7.96 50.64 28.26
CA ARG A 42 -9.17 50.10 27.61
C ARG A 42 -8.89 49.27 26.35
N ASN A 43 -7.76 49.45 25.67
CA ASN A 43 -7.47 48.81 24.38
C ASN A 43 -6.75 47.45 24.50
N VAL A 44 -6.11 47.19 25.63
CA VAL A 44 -5.41 45.91 25.91
C VAL A 44 -6.39 44.74 26.01
N LYS A 45 -7.60 44.99 26.52
CA LYS A 45 -8.67 43.99 26.62
C LYS A 45 -9.13 43.56 25.23
N SER A 46 -9.35 44.51 24.32
CA SER A 46 -9.73 44.23 22.93
C SER A 46 -8.67 43.42 22.20
N THR A 47 -7.39 43.79 22.34
CA THR A 47 -6.27 43.02 21.74
C THR A 47 -6.17 41.61 22.33
N LEU A 48 -6.39 41.44 23.63
CA LEU A 48 -6.42 40.12 24.28
C LEU A 48 -7.58 39.25 23.74
N TYR A 49 -8.76 39.83 23.52
CA TYR A 49 -9.88 39.12 22.90
C TYR A 49 -9.58 38.68 21.47
N TYR A 50 -8.92 39.51 20.65
CA TYR A 50 -8.54 39.11 19.29
C TYR A 50 -7.48 37.99 19.26
N ILE A 51 -6.48 38.03 20.16
CA ILE A 51 -5.45 36.97 20.23
C ILE A 51 -6.05 35.66 20.73
N THR A 52 -6.90 35.71 21.74
CA THR A 52 -7.60 34.51 22.25
C THR A 52 -8.56 33.93 21.23
N ALA A 53 -9.35 34.76 20.54
CA ALA A 53 -10.21 34.33 19.44
C ALA A 53 -9.40 33.70 18.29
N GLY A 54 -8.26 34.30 17.91
CA GLY A 54 -7.34 33.75 16.91
C GLY A 54 -6.76 32.40 17.32
N GLY A 55 -6.35 32.26 18.59
CA GLY A 55 -5.83 31.01 19.14
C GLY A 55 -6.88 29.89 19.11
N ILE A 56 -8.11 30.19 19.54
CA ILE A 56 -9.22 29.22 19.52
C ILE A 56 -9.56 28.80 18.08
N LEU A 57 -9.55 29.75 17.14
CA LEU A 57 -9.83 29.48 15.73
C LEU A 57 -8.77 28.55 15.11
N VAL A 58 -7.49 28.78 15.37
CA VAL A 58 -6.40 27.93 14.84
C VAL A 58 -6.48 26.51 15.42
N VAL A 59 -6.77 26.38 16.72
CA VAL A 59 -6.94 25.07 17.37
C VAL A 59 -8.19 24.34 16.83
N GLY A 60 -9.29 25.07 16.65
CA GLY A 60 -10.53 24.54 16.07
C GLY A 60 -10.34 24.01 14.65
N LEU A 61 -9.68 24.79 13.78
CA LEU A 61 -9.38 24.37 12.41
C LEU A 61 -8.43 23.16 12.36
N SER A 62 -7.43 23.11 13.25
CA SER A 62 -6.49 21.99 13.33
C SER A 62 -7.19 20.69 13.72
N TYR A 63 -8.18 20.75 14.63
CA TYR A 63 -8.97 19.59 15.04
C TYR A 63 -9.99 19.18 13.97
N ALA A 64 -10.61 20.14 13.28
CA ALA A 64 -11.58 19.90 12.21
C ALA A 64 -10.96 19.39 10.90
N ALA A 65 -9.68 19.66 10.64
CA ALA A 65 -9.01 19.23 9.42
C ALA A 65 -8.98 17.70 9.25
N VAL A 66 -8.82 16.93 10.34
CA VAL A 66 -8.75 15.46 10.30
C VAL A 66 -10.05 14.81 9.82
N PRO A 67 -11.23 15.07 10.43
CA PRO A 67 -12.49 14.50 9.94
C PRO A 67 -12.90 15.05 8.56
N LEU A 68 -12.60 16.32 8.26
CA LEU A 68 -12.86 16.90 6.93
C LEU A 68 -12.02 16.20 5.85
N TYR A 69 -10.74 15.93 6.12
CA TYR A 69 -9.87 15.15 5.24
C TYR A 69 -10.41 13.73 5.04
N ARG A 70 -10.89 13.07 6.10
CA ARG A 70 -11.52 11.74 5.99
C ARG A 70 -12.77 11.76 5.11
N MET A 71 -13.65 12.76 5.27
CA MET A 71 -14.84 12.90 4.41
C MET A 71 -14.46 13.17 2.95
N PHE A 72 -13.43 14.01 2.71
CA PHE A 72 -12.91 14.23 1.36
C PHE A 72 -12.29 12.96 0.76
N CYS A 73 -11.52 12.19 1.54
CA CYS A 73 -10.94 10.92 1.09
C CYS A 73 -12.01 9.87 0.77
N GLN A 74 -13.12 9.85 1.52
CA GLN A 74 -14.25 8.95 1.26
C GLN A 74 -15.06 9.38 0.03
N ALA A 75 -15.27 10.68 -0.17
CA ALA A 75 -16.06 11.19 -1.30
C ALA A 75 -15.32 11.14 -2.63
N TYR A 76 -14.03 11.47 -2.65
CA TYR A 76 -13.21 11.52 -3.87
C TYR A 76 -12.35 10.27 -4.08
N SER A 77 -12.43 9.28 -3.17
CA SER A 77 -11.76 7.97 -3.28
C SER A 77 -10.24 8.04 -3.57
N TYR A 78 -9.56 9.08 -3.07
CA TYR A 78 -8.14 9.33 -3.37
C TYR A 78 -7.15 8.47 -2.54
N GLY A 79 -7.59 7.33 -2.01
CA GLY A 79 -6.77 6.57 -1.07
C GLY A 79 -7.14 5.10 -0.83
N GLY A 80 -8.08 4.52 -1.58
CA GLY A 80 -8.36 3.08 -1.53
C GLY A 80 -8.74 2.52 -0.15
N THR A 81 -9.10 3.36 0.83
CA THR A 81 -9.53 2.89 2.14
C THR A 81 -10.94 2.36 2.03
N THR A 82 -11.05 1.04 1.88
CA THR A 82 -12.28 0.27 2.10
C THR A 82 -12.95 0.74 3.39
N SER A 83 -14.27 0.98 3.35
CA SER A 83 -15.06 1.16 4.56
C SER A 83 -14.72 0.03 5.53
N PHE A 84 -14.26 0.38 6.74
CA PHE A 84 -14.24 -0.55 7.87
C PHE A 84 -15.69 -0.78 8.30
N GLY A 85 -16.43 -1.50 7.46
CA GLY A 85 -17.73 -2.07 7.73
C GLY A 85 -17.63 -3.53 7.33
N HIS A 86 -17.89 -4.42 8.28
CA HIS A 86 -18.12 -5.83 8.04
C HIS A 86 -19.17 -6.01 6.93
N ASP A 87 -18.75 -6.14 5.68
CA ASP A 87 -19.62 -6.47 4.53
C ASP A 87 -19.52 -7.99 4.26
N THR A 88 -19.65 -8.80 5.31
CA THR A 88 -19.77 -10.27 5.18
C THR A 88 -21.11 -10.68 4.55
N ASP A 89 -22.12 -9.79 4.58
CA ASP A 89 -23.47 -10.06 4.07
C ASP A 89 -23.61 -9.87 2.54
N LYS A 90 -22.61 -9.29 1.87
CA LYS A 90 -22.63 -9.10 0.40
C LYS A 90 -22.27 -10.37 -0.37
N ILE A 91 -21.81 -11.43 0.30
CA ILE A 91 -21.39 -12.67 -0.35
C ILE A 91 -22.60 -13.52 -0.76
N GLU A 92 -23.73 -13.44 -0.04
CA GLU A 92 -24.90 -14.30 -0.29
C GLU A 92 -25.83 -13.81 -1.42
N THR A 93 -25.67 -12.57 -1.89
CA THR A 93 -26.54 -11.93 -2.89
C THR A 93 -25.87 -11.71 -4.25
N MET A 94 -24.75 -12.39 -4.52
CA MET A 94 -24.08 -12.30 -5.82
C MET A 94 -24.87 -13.07 -6.89
N GLN A 95 -25.76 -12.36 -7.59
CA GLN A 95 -26.29 -12.83 -8.86
C GLN A 95 -25.17 -12.82 -9.90
N LYS A 96 -24.84 -14.00 -10.43
CA LYS A 96 -24.01 -14.15 -11.64
C LYS A 96 -24.61 -13.27 -12.73
N ILE A 97 -23.82 -12.34 -13.26
CA ILE A 97 -24.16 -11.64 -14.50
C ILE A 97 -23.47 -12.43 -15.62
N PRO A 98 -24.17 -13.37 -16.30
CA PRO A 98 -23.55 -14.23 -17.31
C PRO A 98 -23.14 -13.49 -18.58
N ASP A 99 -23.54 -12.22 -18.74
CA ASP A 99 -23.47 -11.51 -20.02
C ASP A 99 -22.08 -10.98 -20.38
N ARG A 100 -21.06 -11.15 -19.52
CA ARG A 100 -19.71 -10.67 -19.79
C ARG A 100 -18.65 -11.73 -19.49
N ILE A 101 -17.99 -12.23 -20.54
CA ILE A 101 -16.91 -13.22 -20.41
C ILE A 101 -15.57 -12.49 -20.38
N ILE A 102 -14.82 -12.65 -19.30
CA ILE A 102 -13.49 -12.07 -19.15
C ILE A 102 -12.43 -13.13 -19.47
N LYS A 103 -11.44 -12.74 -20.26
CA LYS A 103 -10.27 -13.56 -20.58
C LYS A 103 -9.19 -13.31 -19.56
N VAL A 104 -8.86 -14.33 -18.78
CA VAL A 104 -7.74 -14.28 -17.84
C VAL A 104 -6.53 -14.94 -18.48
N ARG A 105 -5.49 -14.16 -18.73
CA ARG A 105 -4.21 -14.61 -19.27
C ARG A 105 -3.24 -14.85 -18.12
N PHE A 106 -2.50 -15.95 -18.20
CA PHE A 106 -1.52 -16.31 -17.18
C PHE A 106 -0.11 -16.12 -17.72
N ASN A 107 0.68 -15.33 -17.01
CA ASN A 107 2.09 -15.17 -17.31
C ASN A 107 2.96 -15.71 -16.16
N ALA A 108 4.07 -16.33 -16.54
CA ALA A 108 5.04 -16.92 -15.63
C ALA A 108 6.43 -16.39 -15.98
N ASP A 109 6.98 -15.59 -15.09
CA ASP A 109 8.30 -14.99 -15.22
C ASP A 109 9.23 -15.50 -14.10
N LEU A 110 10.52 -15.49 -14.39
CA LEU A 110 11.58 -15.90 -13.46
C LEU A 110 12.62 -14.80 -13.37
N ALA A 111 13.09 -14.50 -12.16
CA ALA A 111 14.24 -13.63 -11.98
C ALA A 111 15.51 -14.29 -12.55
N ALA A 112 16.44 -13.48 -13.06
CA ALA A 112 17.67 -13.98 -13.70
C ALA A 112 18.55 -14.87 -12.80
N SER A 113 18.44 -14.75 -11.48
CA SER A 113 19.14 -15.60 -10.52
C SER A 113 18.51 -16.99 -10.36
N MET A 114 17.20 -17.13 -10.64
CA MET A 114 16.46 -18.35 -10.42
C MET A 114 16.60 -19.30 -11.62
N ARG A 115 16.94 -20.56 -11.32
CA ARG A 115 17.14 -21.61 -12.34
C ARG A 115 15.96 -22.56 -12.51
N TRP A 116 14.84 -22.29 -11.84
CA TRP A 116 13.63 -23.09 -12.01
C TRP A 116 13.09 -23.02 -13.42
N ASN A 117 12.32 -24.03 -13.80
CA ASN A 117 11.45 -23.95 -14.97
C ASN A 117 10.02 -23.75 -14.45
N PHE A 118 9.48 -22.55 -14.67
CA PHE A 118 8.16 -22.17 -14.20
C PHE A 118 7.29 -21.80 -15.40
N LYS A 119 6.16 -22.48 -15.54
CA LYS A 119 5.24 -22.29 -16.67
C LYS A 119 3.79 -22.44 -16.23
N PRO A 120 2.85 -21.69 -16.82
CA PRO A 120 1.45 -21.97 -16.64
C PRO A 120 1.08 -23.24 -17.41
N GLN A 121 0.18 -24.07 -16.85
CA GLN A 121 -0.40 -25.20 -17.59
C GLN A 121 -1.38 -24.70 -18.67
N GLN A 122 -2.02 -23.56 -18.41
CA GLN A 122 -3.01 -22.93 -19.28
C GLN A 122 -2.62 -21.47 -19.48
N TYR A 123 -2.50 -20.99 -20.72
CA TYR A 123 -2.13 -19.59 -21.00
C TYR A 123 -3.32 -18.62 -20.90
N GLU A 124 -4.53 -19.11 -21.13
CA GLU A 124 -5.76 -18.31 -21.11
C GLU A 124 -6.93 -19.16 -20.63
N ILE A 125 -7.77 -18.58 -19.77
CA ILE A 125 -9.08 -19.13 -19.43
C ILE A 125 -10.15 -18.06 -19.55
N LYS A 126 -11.39 -18.49 -19.82
CA LYS A 126 -12.56 -17.62 -19.92
C LYS A 126 -13.42 -17.81 -18.69
N VAL A 127 -13.68 -16.73 -17.95
CA VAL A 127 -14.40 -16.77 -16.68
C VAL A 127 -15.42 -15.63 -16.67
N ALA A 128 -16.63 -15.90 -16.17
CA ALA A 128 -17.63 -14.87 -15.94
C ALA A 128 -17.41 -14.21 -14.56
N PRO A 129 -17.64 -12.89 -14.41
CA PRO A 129 -17.67 -12.25 -13.10
C PRO A 129 -18.66 -12.96 -12.15
N GLY A 130 -18.23 -13.19 -10.91
CA GLY A 130 -18.94 -13.98 -9.90
C GLY A 130 -18.72 -15.50 -10.00
N GLU A 131 -18.01 -15.99 -11.02
CA GLU A 131 -17.60 -17.40 -11.13
C GLU A 131 -16.20 -17.60 -10.52
N THR A 132 -16.04 -18.70 -9.81
CA THR A 132 -14.73 -19.13 -9.28
C THR A 132 -14.01 -19.98 -10.32
N ALA A 133 -12.71 -19.78 -10.45
CA ALA A 133 -11.88 -20.50 -11.39
C ALA A 133 -10.60 -21.01 -10.72
N LEU A 134 -10.09 -22.13 -11.23
CA LEU A 134 -8.85 -22.76 -10.80
C LEU A 134 -7.89 -22.82 -11.99
N ALA A 135 -6.68 -22.31 -11.79
CA ALA A 135 -5.60 -22.42 -12.77
C ALA A 135 -4.40 -23.13 -12.13
N PHE A 136 -3.63 -23.83 -12.94
CA PHE A 136 -2.44 -24.56 -12.46
C PHE A 136 -1.18 -23.97 -13.07
N TYR A 137 -0.15 -23.87 -12.24
CA TYR A 137 1.21 -23.61 -12.68
C TYR A 137 2.11 -24.77 -12.32
N THR A 138 3.09 -25.07 -13.15
CA THR A 138 4.09 -26.10 -12.88
C THR A 138 5.43 -25.44 -12.63
N ALA A 139 6.04 -25.79 -11.50
CA ALA A 139 7.41 -25.42 -11.17
C ALA A 139 8.28 -26.67 -11.10
N LYS A 140 9.44 -26.61 -11.73
CA LYS A 140 10.45 -27.67 -11.69
C LYS A 140 11.80 -27.09 -11.31
N ASN A 141 12.49 -27.74 -10.37
CA ASN A 141 13.87 -27.43 -10.06
C ASN A 141 14.83 -28.34 -10.86
N PRO A 142 15.54 -27.86 -11.89
CA PRO A 142 16.48 -28.67 -12.65
C PRO A 142 17.87 -28.79 -12.00
N THR A 143 18.10 -28.20 -10.82
CA THR A 143 19.42 -28.21 -10.17
C THR A 143 19.59 -29.42 -9.24
N ASP A 144 20.83 -29.72 -8.86
CA ASP A 144 21.18 -30.81 -7.94
C ASP A 144 21.13 -30.40 -6.45
N HIS A 145 20.64 -29.20 -6.12
CA HIS A 145 20.50 -28.71 -4.75
C HIS A 145 19.10 -28.15 -4.52
N PRO A 146 18.59 -28.18 -3.28
CA PRO A 146 17.33 -27.53 -2.95
C PRO A 146 17.45 -26.03 -3.17
N VAL A 147 16.43 -25.44 -3.78
CA VAL A 147 16.34 -24.00 -4.01
C VAL A 147 15.07 -23.51 -3.32
N VAL A 148 15.15 -22.36 -2.65
CA VAL A 148 14.01 -21.70 -2.04
C VAL A 148 13.62 -20.50 -2.89
N GLY A 149 12.34 -20.44 -3.25
CA GLY A 149 11.77 -19.38 -4.07
C GLY A 149 10.65 -18.65 -3.34
N ILE A 150 10.60 -17.33 -3.53
CA ILE A 150 9.45 -16.50 -3.18
C ILE A 150 8.85 -15.93 -4.46
N SER A 151 7.52 -15.90 -4.57
CA SER A 151 6.85 -15.33 -5.75
C SER A 151 6.18 -14.00 -5.43
N THR A 152 6.20 -13.08 -6.37
CA THR A 152 5.29 -11.93 -6.35
C THR A 152 4.34 -12.03 -7.53
N TYR A 153 3.18 -11.40 -7.41
CA TYR A 153 2.18 -11.38 -8.48
C TYR A 153 1.79 -9.94 -8.82
N ASN A 154 1.35 -9.77 -10.06
CA ASN A 154 0.80 -8.53 -10.57
C ASN A 154 -0.45 -8.82 -11.41
N VAL A 155 -1.43 -7.91 -11.37
CA VAL A 155 -2.65 -7.97 -12.17
C VAL A 155 -2.72 -6.75 -13.07
N VAL A 156 -2.86 -6.98 -14.38
CA VAL A 156 -2.95 -5.93 -15.39
C VAL A 156 -4.25 -6.08 -16.17
N PRO A 157 -5.02 -5.01 -16.40
CA PRO A 157 -4.80 -3.64 -15.93
C PRO A 157 -5.04 -3.47 -14.42
N PHE A 158 -4.44 -2.44 -13.81
CA PHE A 158 -4.45 -2.25 -12.35
C PHE A 158 -5.86 -1.97 -11.80
N GLU A 159 -6.70 -1.31 -12.59
CA GLU A 159 -8.10 -1.04 -12.29
C GLU A 159 -8.89 -2.34 -12.10
N ALA A 160 -8.57 -3.37 -12.90
CA ALA A 160 -9.16 -4.69 -12.77
C ALA A 160 -8.65 -5.45 -11.54
N GLY A 161 -7.43 -5.14 -11.08
CA GLY A 161 -6.81 -5.75 -9.91
C GLY A 161 -7.60 -5.55 -8.62
N ALA A 162 -8.37 -4.45 -8.49
CA ALA A 162 -9.22 -4.19 -7.32
C ALA A 162 -10.39 -5.18 -7.18
N TYR A 163 -10.85 -5.75 -8.30
CA TYR A 163 -11.95 -6.71 -8.35
C TYR A 163 -11.47 -8.16 -8.48
N PHE A 164 -10.16 -8.36 -8.66
CA PHE A 164 -9.54 -9.67 -8.80
C PHE A 164 -9.16 -10.20 -7.42
N ASN A 165 -10.01 -11.07 -6.87
CA ASN A 165 -9.81 -11.64 -5.55
C ASN A 165 -9.15 -13.01 -5.66
N LYS A 166 -7.87 -13.06 -5.26
CA LYS A 166 -7.09 -14.30 -5.18
C LYS A 166 -7.29 -14.92 -3.79
N ILE A 167 -7.97 -16.04 -3.71
CA ILE A 167 -8.34 -16.67 -2.42
C ILE A 167 -7.16 -17.47 -1.83
N GLN A 168 -6.32 -18.09 -2.66
CA GLN A 168 -5.16 -18.89 -2.19
C GLN A 168 -3.86 -18.44 -2.87
N CYS A 169 -2.86 -18.10 -2.05
CA CYS A 169 -1.69 -17.35 -2.49
C CYS A 169 -0.36 -17.94 -2.02
N PHE A 170 0.33 -18.66 -2.92
CA PHE A 170 1.75 -19.03 -2.77
C PHE A 170 2.73 -17.84 -2.74
N CYS A 171 2.25 -16.59 -2.90
CA CYS A 171 3.15 -15.42 -3.03
C CYS A 171 3.80 -14.97 -1.73
N PHE A 172 3.39 -15.52 -0.59
CA PHE A 172 3.95 -15.09 0.69
C PHE A 172 4.61 -16.23 1.46
N GLU A 173 4.64 -17.42 0.88
CA GLU A 173 5.27 -18.58 1.49
C GLU A 173 6.47 -18.99 0.67
N GLU A 174 7.61 -19.11 1.34
CA GLU A 174 8.84 -19.64 0.77
C GLU A 174 8.58 -21.08 0.32
N GLN A 175 8.65 -21.29 -1.00
CA GLN A 175 8.52 -22.62 -1.59
C GLN A 175 9.91 -23.21 -1.74
N GLN A 176 10.17 -24.33 -1.09
CA GLN A 176 11.40 -25.10 -1.29
C GLN A 176 11.13 -26.24 -2.25
N LEU A 177 11.86 -26.30 -3.38
CA LEU A 177 11.84 -27.44 -4.29
C LEU A 177 13.16 -28.21 -4.17
N ASN A 178 13.06 -29.52 -3.95
CA ASN A 178 14.20 -30.42 -3.91
C ASN A 178 14.82 -30.60 -5.32
N PRO A 179 16.02 -31.18 -5.40
CA PRO A 179 16.65 -31.47 -6.67
C PRO A 179 15.75 -32.29 -7.60
N HIS A 180 15.60 -31.85 -8.85
CA HIS A 180 14.78 -32.51 -9.89
C HIS A 180 13.30 -32.67 -9.55
N GLU A 181 12.81 -32.02 -8.50
CA GLU A 181 11.41 -32.06 -8.09
C GLU A 181 10.55 -31.18 -9.02
N GLU A 182 9.36 -31.68 -9.33
CA GLU A 182 8.34 -31.01 -10.14
C GLU A 182 7.03 -31.00 -9.37
N VAL A 183 6.46 -29.81 -9.16
CA VAL A 183 5.25 -29.59 -8.36
C VAL A 183 4.26 -28.74 -9.13
N ASP A 184 3.00 -29.13 -9.07
CA ASP A 184 1.88 -28.34 -9.58
C ASP A 184 1.28 -27.46 -8.46
N MET A 185 1.23 -26.17 -8.73
CA MET A 185 0.78 -25.12 -7.82
C MET A 185 -0.60 -24.60 -8.27
N PRO A 186 -1.71 -25.02 -7.60
CA PRO A 186 -3.05 -24.55 -7.90
C PRO A 186 -3.31 -23.11 -7.41
N VAL A 187 -3.79 -22.24 -8.30
CA VAL A 187 -4.23 -20.88 -7.98
C VAL A 187 -5.75 -20.80 -8.10
N PHE A 188 -6.41 -20.57 -6.97
CA PHE A 188 -7.86 -20.37 -6.89
C PHE A 188 -8.19 -18.88 -6.79
N PHE A 189 -9.07 -18.41 -7.68
CA PHE A 189 -9.46 -17.01 -7.76
C PHE A 189 -10.89 -16.83 -8.28
N TYR A 190 -11.42 -15.63 -8.10
CA TYR A 190 -12.67 -15.19 -8.71
C TYR A 190 -12.60 -13.70 -9.05
N ILE A 191 -13.48 -13.27 -9.96
CA ILE A 191 -13.65 -11.86 -10.32
C ILE A 191 -14.94 -11.39 -9.64
N ASP A 192 -14.89 -10.28 -8.91
CA ASP A 192 -16.08 -9.72 -8.26
C ASP A 192 -17.12 -9.26 -9.32
N PRO A 193 -18.41 -9.57 -9.18
CA PRO A 193 -19.46 -9.10 -10.11
C PRO A 193 -19.55 -7.57 -10.20
N GLU A 194 -19.09 -6.81 -9.19
CA GLU A 194 -18.98 -5.35 -9.26
C GLU A 194 -18.07 -4.86 -10.40
N TYR A 195 -17.20 -5.72 -10.94
CA TYR A 195 -16.41 -5.46 -12.15
C TYR A 195 -17.25 -4.96 -13.33
N THR A 196 -18.48 -5.48 -13.47
CA THR A 196 -19.38 -5.13 -14.58
C THR A 196 -20.06 -3.78 -14.36
N LYS A 197 -20.06 -3.26 -13.14
CA LYS A 197 -20.72 -2.00 -12.78
C LYS A 197 -19.80 -0.78 -12.93
N ASP A 198 -18.48 -0.98 -13.00
CA ASP A 198 -17.52 0.12 -13.17
C ASP A 198 -17.42 0.55 -14.64
N PRO A 199 -17.79 1.82 -14.98
CA PRO A 199 -17.68 2.33 -16.35
C PRO A 199 -16.24 2.35 -16.88
N LYS A 200 -15.21 2.43 -16.03
CA LYS A 200 -13.81 2.38 -16.47
C LYS A 200 -13.42 1.02 -17.02
N LEU A 201 -14.10 -0.03 -16.58
CA LEU A 201 -13.79 -1.41 -16.91
C LEU A 201 -14.70 -1.96 -18.02
N GLU A 202 -15.65 -1.18 -18.53
CA GLU A 202 -16.62 -1.58 -19.56
C GLU A 202 -15.98 -2.18 -20.83
N HIS A 203 -14.79 -1.71 -21.20
CA HIS A 203 -14.07 -2.15 -22.41
C HIS A 203 -12.87 -3.06 -22.11
N VAL A 204 -12.67 -3.41 -20.83
CA VAL A 204 -11.57 -4.29 -20.40
C VAL A 204 -12.08 -5.72 -20.32
N ASP A 205 -11.87 -6.50 -21.36
CA ASP A 205 -12.30 -7.91 -21.38
C ASP A 205 -11.13 -8.88 -21.14
N THR A 206 -9.92 -8.36 -20.93
CA THR A 206 -8.71 -9.16 -20.73
C THR A 206 -7.97 -8.72 -19.47
N ILE A 207 -7.75 -9.67 -18.58
CA ILE A 207 -6.95 -9.50 -17.37
C ILE A 207 -5.73 -10.41 -17.49
N THR A 208 -4.55 -9.89 -17.22
CA THR A 208 -3.31 -10.68 -17.18
C THR A 208 -2.85 -10.81 -15.74
N LEU A 209 -2.77 -12.05 -15.26
CA LEU A 209 -2.19 -12.41 -13.98
C LEU A 209 -0.75 -12.87 -14.22
N SER A 210 0.21 -12.04 -13.83
CA SER A 210 1.63 -12.34 -13.98
C SER A 210 2.24 -12.72 -12.64
N TYR A 211 2.93 -13.85 -12.59
CA TYR A 211 3.78 -14.24 -11.46
C TYR A 211 5.23 -14.11 -11.82
N THR A 212 6.02 -13.57 -10.90
CA THR A 212 7.48 -13.59 -10.99
C THR A 212 8.04 -14.29 -9.77
N PHE A 213 8.84 -15.34 -9.97
CA PHE A 213 9.58 -15.96 -8.87
C PHE A 213 10.98 -15.37 -8.72
N PHE A 214 11.38 -15.22 -7.46
CA PHE A 214 12.68 -14.75 -7.01
C PHE A 214 13.32 -15.81 -6.12
N GLU A 215 14.63 -15.97 -6.24
CA GLU A 215 15.38 -16.89 -5.38
C GLU A 215 15.58 -16.24 -4.01
N ALA A 216 15.06 -16.89 -2.97
CA ALA A 216 15.27 -16.49 -1.58
C ALA A 216 16.63 -17.04 -1.12
N LYS A 217 17.72 -16.35 -1.49
CA LYS A 217 19.04 -16.65 -0.91
C LYS A 217 19.15 -16.04 0.47
N GLU A 218 19.39 -16.87 1.49
CA GLU A 218 19.98 -16.38 2.73
C GLU A 218 21.36 -15.81 2.41
N GLY A 219 21.50 -14.48 2.50
CA GLY A 219 22.78 -13.81 2.30
C GLY A 219 22.96 -13.10 0.96
N LEU A 220 21.89 -12.53 0.38
CA LEU A 220 22.06 -11.40 -0.54
C LEU A 220 22.86 -10.32 0.21
N LYS A 221 24.19 -10.31 0.03
CA LYS A 221 25.07 -9.22 0.45
C LYS A 221 24.70 -8.02 -0.41
N LEU A 222 23.63 -7.34 -0.02
CA LEU A 222 23.36 -6.00 -0.49
C LEU A 222 24.62 -5.20 -0.16
N ASN A 223 25.34 -4.78 -1.20
CA ASN A 223 26.52 -3.95 -1.04
C ASN A 223 26.01 -2.57 -0.64
N PHE A 224 25.61 -2.44 0.63
CA PHE A 224 25.11 -1.19 1.16
C PHE A 224 26.27 -0.20 1.09
N PRO A 225 26.08 0.96 0.44
CA PRO A 225 27.10 2.00 0.53
C PRO A 225 27.31 2.36 2.00
N ASN A 226 28.57 2.63 2.36
CA ASN A 226 29.08 2.74 3.74
C ASN A 226 28.32 3.69 4.71
N TYR A 227 27.31 4.43 4.23
CA TYR A 227 26.49 5.34 5.04
C TYR A 227 25.27 4.68 5.71
N ILE A 228 24.90 3.44 5.34
CA ILE A 228 23.81 2.71 6.00
C ILE A 228 24.44 1.74 7.01
N LYS A 229 24.45 2.11 8.30
CA LYS A 229 24.81 1.18 9.36
C LYS A 229 23.63 0.21 9.59
N PRO A 230 23.84 -1.11 9.50
CA PRO A 230 22.81 -2.05 9.92
C PRO A 230 22.62 -1.91 11.44
N HIS A 231 21.38 -1.72 11.87
CA HIS A 231 21.03 -1.91 13.28
C HIS A 231 20.94 -3.41 13.52
N THR A 232 21.99 -3.98 14.09
CA THR A 232 21.95 -5.30 14.74
C THR A 232 20.91 -5.24 15.86
N VAL A 233 19.90 -6.11 15.78
CA VAL A 233 19.01 -6.47 16.89
C VAL A 233 19.72 -7.47 17.77
#